data_AF-A0A7S4N6F6-F1
#
_entry.id   AF-A0A7S4N6F6-F1
#
_cell.length_a   1.000
_cell.length_b   1.000
_cell.length_c   1.000
_cell.angle_alpha   90.00
_cell.angle_beta   90.00
_cell.angle_gamma   90.00
#
_symmetry.space_group_name_H-M   'P 1'
#
loop_
_entity.id
_entity.type
_entity.pdbx_description
1 polymer ?
#
loop_
_entity_poly.entity_id
_entity_poly.type
_entity_poly.pdbx_seq_one_letter_code
_entity_poly.pdbx_strand_id
1 'polypeptide(L)'
;MFLQTANRMADSYENVQTGKLKLKKSDKMLAVKGDKKKKRRKKKKIVEEYPSSPPRDVDPPLEHGFVDTRTEAEKRFDKIQREREEKKIDQMAEKSYKERVQGLNSYLDKLPQHFDIPKVGPG
;
A
#
# COMPACT_ATOMS: atom_id res chain seq x y z
N MET A 1 46.17 41.85 -8.62
CA MET A 1 47.01 41.29 -7.55
C MET A 1 46.09 40.73 -6.48
N PHE A 2 46.19 39.41 -6.24
CA PHE A 2 45.80 38.65 -5.02
C PHE A 2 44.33 38.75 -4.54
N LEU A 3 43.65 37.76 -3.96
CA LEU A 3 43.68 36.30 -3.77
C LEU A 3 42.26 36.05 -3.23
N GLN A 4 41.41 35.29 -3.90
CA GLN A 4 41.19 33.85 -3.66
C GLN A 4 40.41 33.54 -2.36
N THR A 5 39.16 33.09 -2.58
CA THR A 5 38.47 31.99 -1.90
C THR A 5 38.60 31.88 -0.38
N ALA A 6 37.53 32.27 0.31
CA ALA A 6 37.06 31.55 1.48
C ALA A 6 35.54 31.57 1.45
N ASN A 7 34.89 30.48 1.86
CA ASN A 7 33.45 30.36 2.10
C ASN A 7 32.55 30.03 0.89
N ARG A 8 32.85 28.93 0.17
CA ARG A 8 31.83 28.26 -0.69
C ARG A 8 31.40 26.89 -0.17
N MET A 9 31.95 26.43 0.96
CA MET A 9 31.68 25.10 1.53
C MET A 9 30.94 25.13 2.87
N ALA A 10 30.66 26.34 3.41
CA ALA A 10 29.94 26.52 4.67
C ALA A 10 28.42 26.50 4.46
N ASP A 11 27.93 27.11 3.38
CA ASP A 11 26.49 27.21 3.07
C ASP A 11 25.82 25.84 2.83
N SER A 12 26.57 24.83 2.35
CA SER A 12 26.02 23.50 2.07
C SER A 12 25.70 22.67 3.32
N TYR A 13 26.13 23.11 4.51
CA TYR A 13 25.93 22.37 5.77
C TYR A 13 25.14 23.13 6.83
N GLU A 14 24.63 24.32 6.51
CA GLU A 14 23.92 25.18 7.48
C GLU A 14 22.63 24.54 8.02
N ASN A 15 21.94 23.73 7.20
CA ASN A 15 20.66 23.12 7.57
C ASN A 15 20.78 21.70 8.15
N VAL A 16 22.00 21.20 8.36
CA VAL A 16 22.23 19.83 8.85
C VAL A 16 22.20 19.82 10.38
N GLN A 17 21.23 19.12 10.96
CA GLN A 17 21.14 18.94 12.41
C GLN A 17 22.25 17.99 12.89
N THR A 18 23.29 18.54 13.53
CA THR A 18 24.48 17.78 13.98
C THR A 18 24.32 17.12 15.37
N GLY A 19 23.10 17.08 15.91
CA GLY A 19 22.81 16.51 17.24
C GLY A 19 22.35 15.05 17.22
N LYS A 20 22.64 14.32 18.31
CA LYS A 20 22.15 12.94 18.51
C LYS A 20 20.61 12.94 18.60
N LEU A 21 19.95 12.29 17.62
CA LEU A 21 18.49 12.22 17.49
C LEU A 21 17.85 11.52 18.70
N LYS A 22 17.02 12.25 19.46
CA LYS A 22 16.22 11.71 20.58
C LYS A 22 14.76 11.61 20.14
N LEU A 23 14.27 10.39 19.96
CA LEU A 23 12.86 10.14 19.62
C LEU A 23 12.02 10.25 20.90
N LYS A 24 11.07 11.19 20.92
CA LYS A 24 10.12 11.35 22.02
C LYS A 24 9.20 10.13 22.06
N LYS A 25 9.64 9.06 22.74
CA LYS A 25 8.92 7.86 23.27
C LYS A 25 9.74 6.54 23.21
N SER A 26 10.99 6.53 22.74
CA SER A 26 11.77 5.28 22.59
C SER A 26 12.08 4.58 23.92
N ASP A 27 12.16 5.33 25.02
CA ASP A 27 12.51 4.77 26.34
C ASP A 27 11.45 3.83 26.92
N LYS A 28 10.25 3.77 26.33
CA LYS A 28 9.18 2.86 26.75
C LYS A 28 9.10 1.56 25.93
N MET A 29 9.93 1.38 24.89
CA MET A 29 9.83 0.22 23.99
C MET A 29 10.85 -0.90 24.24
N LEU A 30 11.75 -0.77 25.24
CA LEU A 30 12.78 -1.77 25.53
C LEU A 30 12.54 -2.63 26.77
N ALA A 31 11.31 -2.68 27.30
CA ALA A 31 10.95 -3.60 28.38
C ALA A 31 9.71 -4.43 27.99
N VAL A 32 9.92 -5.58 27.36
CA VAL A 32 8.87 -6.60 27.19
C VAL A 32 9.30 -7.87 27.90
N LYS A 33 8.80 -8.01 29.14
CA LYS A 33 8.71 -9.28 29.88
C LYS A 33 7.23 -9.47 30.22
N GLY A 34 6.63 -10.55 29.71
CA GLY A 34 5.37 -11.17 30.17
C GLY A 34 4.08 -10.34 30.11
N ASP A 35 3.12 -10.74 29.27
CA ASP A 35 1.83 -11.28 29.75
C ASP A 35 0.77 -11.38 28.65
N LYS A 36 0.09 -12.54 28.62
CA LYS A 36 -1.07 -12.86 27.77
C LYS A 36 -2.25 -11.93 28.11
N LYS A 37 -2.78 -11.21 27.12
CA LYS A 37 -4.10 -10.53 27.25
C LYS A 37 -4.98 -10.78 26.02
N LYS A 38 -6.13 -11.44 26.25
CA LYS A 38 -7.23 -11.70 25.30
C LYS A 38 -7.63 -10.42 24.55
N LYS A 39 -7.51 -10.39 23.23
CA LYS A 39 -7.92 -9.25 22.38
C LYS A 39 -9.36 -9.45 21.87
N ARG A 40 -10.32 -8.74 22.47
CA ARG A 40 -11.69 -8.61 21.96
C ARG A 40 -11.67 -7.88 20.61
N ARG A 41 -12.30 -8.46 19.58
CA ARG A 41 -12.42 -7.89 18.23
C ARG A 41 -13.37 -6.67 18.26
N LYS A 42 -12.85 -5.45 18.07
CA LYS A 42 -13.67 -4.30 17.65
C LYS A 42 -13.64 -4.24 16.12
N LYS A 43 -14.77 -4.56 15.48
CA LYS A 43 -15.03 -4.30 14.06
C LYS A 43 -14.99 -2.78 13.84
N LYS A 44 -13.94 -2.26 13.20
CA LYS A 44 -13.98 -0.91 12.62
C LYS A 44 -14.54 -1.05 11.20
N LYS A 45 -15.74 -0.50 10.99
CA LYS A 45 -16.27 -0.22 9.66
C LYS A 45 -15.27 0.73 8.98
N ILE A 46 -14.66 0.29 7.88
CA ILE A 46 -13.99 1.17 6.94
C ILE A 46 -15.13 1.88 6.20
N VAL A 47 -15.33 3.15 6.53
CA VAL A 47 -16.02 4.08 5.67
C VAL A 47 -14.93 4.61 4.74
N GLU A 48 -15.08 4.35 3.46
CA GLU A 48 -14.24 4.85 2.39
C GLU A 48 -14.53 6.34 2.23
N GLU A 49 -13.88 7.13 3.07
CA GLU A 49 -13.95 8.58 3.04
C GLU A 49 -12.96 9.05 1.96
N TYR A 50 -13.48 9.36 0.77
CA TYR A 50 -12.77 10.15 -0.23
C TYR A 50 -12.29 11.44 0.46
N PRO A 51 -10.98 11.75 0.49
CA PRO A 51 -10.55 13.06 0.93
C PRO A 51 -10.97 14.06 -0.16
N SER A 52 -12.16 14.64 0.01
CA SER A 52 -12.50 15.90 -0.63
C SER A 52 -11.42 16.88 -0.19
N SER A 53 -10.50 17.17 -1.11
CA SER A 53 -9.47 18.17 -0.88
C SER A 53 -10.15 19.49 -0.52
N PRO A 54 -9.65 20.25 0.47
CA PRO A 54 -10.21 21.55 0.78
C PRO A 54 -10.17 22.44 -0.47
N PRO A 55 -11.07 23.44 -0.61
CA PRO A 55 -11.01 24.38 -1.71
C PRO A 55 -9.64 25.06 -1.63
N ARG A 56 -8.73 24.69 -2.53
CA ARG A 56 -7.47 25.38 -2.67
C ARG A 56 -7.81 26.70 -3.34
N ASP A 57 -7.45 27.79 -2.69
CA ASP A 57 -7.40 29.10 -3.31
C ASP A 57 -6.77 28.97 -4.70
N VAL A 58 -7.42 29.58 -5.68
CA VAL A 58 -7.11 29.39 -7.11
C VAL A 58 -5.75 30.01 -7.40
N ASP A 59 -4.68 29.24 -7.20
CA ASP A 59 -3.37 29.56 -7.78
C ASP A 59 -3.55 29.66 -9.31
N PRO A 60 -2.99 30.70 -9.97
CA PRO A 60 -3.12 30.85 -11.41
C PRO A 60 -2.62 29.57 -12.13
N PRO A 61 -3.28 29.10 -13.20
CA PRO A 61 -2.88 27.89 -13.90
C PRO A 61 -1.44 27.98 -14.37
N LEU A 62 -0.51 27.39 -13.62
CA LEU A 62 0.83 27.14 -14.12
C LEU A 62 0.65 26.04 -15.17
N GLU A 63 0.69 26.43 -16.44
CA GLU A 63 0.80 25.54 -17.62
C GLU A 63 2.15 24.80 -17.63
N HIS A 64 2.52 24.17 -16.52
CA HIS A 64 3.57 23.18 -16.52
C HIS A 64 2.90 21.87 -16.93
N GLY A 65 2.94 21.60 -18.24
CA GLY A 65 2.56 20.30 -18.79
C GLY A 65 3.17 19.21 -17.91
N PHE A 66 2.33 18.28 -17.44
CA PHE A 66 2.75 17.20 -16.55
C PHE A 66 3.82 16.36 -17.26
N VAL A 67 5.08 16.68 -17.02
CA VAL A 67 6.20 15.92 -17.58
C VAL A 67 6.26 14.61 -16.82
N ASP A 68 6.00 13.51 -17.50
CA ASP A 68 6.04 12.18 -16.91
C ASP A 68 7.49 11.81 -16.53
N THR A 69 7.83 12.02 -15.26
CA THR A 69 9.15 11.75 -14.67
C THR A 69 9.41 10.26 -14.43
N ARG A 70 8.47 9.37 -14.83
CA ARG A 70 8.61 7.93 -14.60
C ARG A 70 9.71 7.31 -15.45
N THR A 71 10.36 6.32 -14.86
CA THR A 71 11.38 5.51 -15.55
C THR A 71 10.74 4.62 -16.64
N GLU A 72 11.52 4.14 -17.61
CA GLU A 72 11.00 3.24 -18.65
C GLU A 72 10.42 1.94 -18.06
N ALA A 73 11.03 1.43 -16.98
CA ALA A 73 10.56 0.25 -16.29
C ALA A 73 9.18 0.49 -15.64
N GLU A 74 9.00 1.63 -14.98
CA GLU A 74 7.70 2.05 -14.41
C GLU A 74 6.63 2.19 -15.48
N LYS A 75 6.97 2.83 -16.61
CA LYS A 75 6.03 2.97 -17.74
C LYS A 75 5.58 1.63 -18.30
N ARG A 76 6.47 0.63 -18.37
CA ARG A 76 6.11 -0.73 -18.80
C ARG A 76 5.24 -1.45 -17.78
N PHE A 77 5.57 -1.33 -16.50
CA PHE A 77 4.77 -1.92 -15.42
C PHE A 77 3.35 -1.37 -15.42
N ASP A 78 3.19 -0.06 -15.53
CA ASP A 78 1.87 0.59 -15.54
C ASP A 78 1.03 0.17 -16.74
N LYS A 79 1.64 -0.01 -17.92
CA LYS A 79 0.94 -0.54 -19.10
C LYS A 79 0.40 -1.94 -18.83
N ILE A 80 1.25 -2.83 -18.33
CA ILE A 80 0.86 -4.21 -17.99
C ILE A 80 -0.22 -4.22 -16.90
N GLN A 81 -0.12 -3.31 -15.92
CA GLN A 81 -1.10 -3.21 -14.86
C GLN A 81 -2.46 -2.75 -15.41
N ARG A 82 -2.49 -1.72 -16.26
CA ARG A 82 -3.72 -1.27 -16.93
C ARG A 82 -4.36 -2.39 -17.75
N GLU A 83 -3.58 -3.10 -18.56
CA GLU A 83 -4.10 -4.24 -19.33
C GLU A 83 -4.69 -5.35 -18.45
N ARG A 84 -4.10 -5.60 -17.27
CA ARG A 84 -4.63 -6.58 -16.31
C ARG A 84 -5.89 -6.08 -15.61
N GLU A 85 -5.97 -4.78 -15.32
CA GLU A 85 -7.12 -4.15 -14.71
C GLU A 85 -8.32 -4.15 -15.66
N GLU A 86 -8.12 -3.79 -16.92
CA GLU A 86 -9.14 -3.88 -17.98
C GLU A 86 -9.73 -5.29 -18.05
N LYS A 87 -8.88 -6.32 -18.18
CA LYS A 87 -9.34 -7.72 -18.20
C LYS A 87 -10.10 -8.13 -16.94
N LYS A 88 -9.71 -7.63 -15.77
CA LYS A 88 -10.43 -7.90 -14.51
C LYS A 88 -11.79 -7.19 -14.49
N ILE A 89 -11.85 -5.97 -14.99
CA ILE A 89 -13.10 -5.20 -15.09
C ILE A 89 -14.07 -5.93 -16.00
N ASP A 90 -13.62 -6.36 -17.18
CA ASP A 90 -14.44 -7.12 -18.13
C ASP A 90 -15.01 -8.38 -17.48
N GLN A 91 -14.16 -9.20 -16.85
CA GLN A 91 -14.59 -10.43 -16.14
C GLN A 91 -15.54 -10.17 -14.97
N MET A 92 -15.38 -9.05 -14.25
CA MET A 92 -16.27 -8.68 -13.17
C MET A 92 -17.61 -8.15 -13.69
N ALA A 93 -17.61 -7.47 -14.83
CA ALA A 93 -18.80 -6.95 -15.48
C ALA A 93 -19.64 -8.07 -16.13
N GLU A 94 -18.99 -9.13 -16.62
CA GLU A 94 -19.64 -10.29 -17.23
C GLU A 94 -20.63 -11.01 -16.29
N LYS A 95 -20.38 -11.03 -14.97
CA LYS A 95 -21.14 -11.85 -14.01
C LYS A 95 -21.86 -11.02 -12.98
N SER A 96 -23.16 -11.25 -12.84
CA SER A 96 -23.95 -10.67 -11.75
C SER A 96 -23.48 -11.20 -10.38
N TYR A 97 -23.72 -10.44 -9.31
CA TYR A 97 -23.43 -10.90 -7.94
C TYR A 97 -24.13 -12.24 -7.63
N LYS A 98 -25.38 -12.40 -8.07
CA LYS A 98 -26.15 -13.63 -7.87
C LYS A 98 -25.46 -14.83 -8.54
N GLU A 99 -24.98 -14.67 -9.76
CA GLU A 99 -24.27 -15.72 -10.51
C GLU A 99 -22.92 -16.05 -9.87
N ARG A 100 -22.20 -15.04 -9.35
CA ARG A 100 -20.97 -15.26 -8.59
C ARG A 100 -21.21 -16.07 -7.31
N VAL A 101 -22.29 -15.76 -6.58
CA VAL A 101 -22.70 -16.52 -5.39
C VAL A 101 -23.13 -17.93 -5.75
N GLN A 102 -23.91 -18.10 -6.81
CA GLN A 102 -24.31 -19.43 -7.30
C GLN A 102 -23.10 -20.27 -7.71
N GLY A 103 -22.16 -19.70 -8.49
CA GLY A 103 -20.93 -20.37 -8.87
C GLY A 103 -20.06 -20.76 -7.67
N LEU A 104 -19.98 -19.90 -6.66
CA LEU A 104 -19.29 -20.22 -5.41
C LEU A 104 -19.97 -21.38 -4.67
N ASN A 105 -21.29 -21.34 -4.50
CA ASN A 105 -22.04 -22.38 -3.83
C ASN A 105 -21.89 -23.73 -4.55
N SER A 106 -22.06 -23.73 -5.88
CA SER A 106 -21.84 -24.93 -6.70
C SER A 106 -20.39 -25.45 -6.64
N TYR A 107 -19.40 -24.58 -6.44
CA TYR A 107 -18.01 -24.99 -6.23
C TYR A 107 -17.81 -25.62 -4.85
N LEU A 108 -18.39 -25.03 -3.80
CA LEU A 108 -18.33 -25.55 -2.43
C LEU A 108 -19.04 -26.90 -2.31
N ASP A 109 -20.17 -27.08 -2.98
CA ASP A 109 -20.91 -28.36 -3.01
C ASP A 109 -20.09 -29.49 -3.66
N LYS A 110 -19.23 -29.14 -4.64
CA LYS A 110 -18.34 -30.09 -5.31
C LYS A 110 -17.05 -30.36 -4.54
N LEU A 111 -16.71 -29.53 -3.56
CA LEU A 111 -15.47 -29.66 -2.82
C LEU A 111 -15.57 -30.89 -1.90
N PRO A 112 -14.55 -31.77 -1.88
CA PRO A 112 -14.60 -32.94 -1.01
C PRO A 112 -14.63 -32.50 0.45
N GLN A 113 -15.51 -33.13 1.23
CA GLN A 113 -15.62 -32.85 2.67
C GLN A 113 -14.39 -33.38 3.43
N HIS A 114 -13.76 -34.44 2.92
CA HIS A 114 -12.60 -35.07 3.50
C HIS A 114 -11.43 -35.01 2.52
N PHE A 115 -10.32 -34.43 2.97
CA PHE A 115 -9.07 -34.30 2.22
C PHE A 115 -8.06 -35.40 2.59
N ASP A 116 -8.54 -36.52 3.13
CA ASP A 116 -7.71 -37.64 3.55
C ASP A 116 -8.14 -38.92 2.84
N ILE A 117 -7.18 -39.79 2.58
CA ILE A 117 -7.44 -41.06 1.92
C ILE A 117 -7.87 -42.04 3.01
N PRO A 118 -9.06 -42.66 2.91
CA PRO A 118 -9.47 -43.66 3.87
C PRO A 118 -8.41 -44.76 3.93
N LYS A 119 -8.04 -45.16 5.15
CA LYS A 119 -6.93 -46.08 5.39
C LYS A 119 -7.30 -47.46 4.82
N VAL A 120 -6.76 -47.79 3.65
CA VAL A 120 -6.88 -49.10 3.01
C VAL A 120 -5.80 -50.02 3.56
N GLY A 121 -6.20 -50.92 4.48
CA GLY A 121 -5.36 -52.02 4.93
C GLY A 121 -5.63 -53.27 4.09
N PRO A 122 -4.62 -54.12 3.83
CA PRO A 122 -4.84 -55.44 3.25
C PRO A 122 -5.52 -56.31 4.32
N GLY A 123 -6.85 -56.38 4.26
CA GLY A 123 -7.65 -57.45 4.85
C GLY A 123 -8.06 -58.38 3.72
#